data_AF-T0CEL9-F1
#
_entry.id   AF-T0CEL9-F1
#
_cell.length_a   1.000
_cell.length_b   1.000
_cell.length_c   1.000
_cell.angle_alpha   90.00
_cell.angle_beta   90.00
_cell.angle_gamma   90.00
#
_symmetry.space_group_name_H-M   'P 1'
#
loop_
_entity.id
_entity.type
_entity.pdbx_description
1 polymer ?
#
loop_
_entity_poly.entity_id
_entity_poly.type
_entity_poly.pdbx_seq_one_letter_code
_entity_poly.pdbx_strand_id
1 'polypeptide(L)'
;MYICQFKKTTKFIFLLLVIFIVGCATKKIVLPTSQVKPTWFSGEGNFNYLTYEGRVVPHLFFDFAPRMDMRTKLVDVFITTPRDSEVHFELDLVSGRIFKERKFCKEKDIWNDYTSNISTPNFSWAVIPRLLGRNGKPQRVAVFGDLKYLVDGSFPREETIQVQIIGGHILKSCLTGLCDLNDDWNSEVILIAKSMLDESLQEVQGLNSLKKYVDWKYAKAFIENSMGRNDVGRKLKGAYRLESPILPNRALKYVINSGHLFTNSELQTLKTSCRKVYDDALVIFSKEEGISQRFVEFYRNHLDRFSLCRKYVRPFNIQKEKDKHWKLEFLTAFENAVQTGYYFDCRLKTWVRNVRDSKGRFVVDQRKLIGGCRDREIAASFPAAVTLLSSAANSGAPYYRYIEYDSGADTFNQKIYNWVWSNGKKQSCAPDKEVETIFPYDVRLNLK
;
A
#
# COMPACT_ATOMS: atom_id res chain seq x y z
N MET A 1 -36.98 -59.71 -48.53
CA MET A 1 -37.71 -58.80 -47.63
C MET A 1 -36.84 -58.57 -46.39
N TYR A 2 -36.34 -57.33 -46.23
CA TYR A 2 -35.77 -56.65 -45.05
C TYR A 2 -34.70 -57.34 -44.16
N ILE A 3 -33.42 -56.92 -44.28
CA ILE A 3 -32.64 -56.00 -43.39
C ILE A 3 -32.00 -56.75 -42.18
N CYS A 4 -30.71 -57.11 -42.22
CA CYS A 4 -29.50 -56.31 -41.88
C CYS A 4 -29.52 -55.65 -40.48
N GLN A 5 -28.36 -55.68 -39.82
CA GLN A 5 -27.94 -54.90 -38.64
C GLN A 5 -27.92 -55.59 -37.28
N PHE A 6 -26.99 -56.53 -37.09
CA PHE A 6 -26.42 -56.82 -35.77
C PHE A 6 -24.89 -56.99 -35.88
N LYS A 7 -24.19 -55.87 -36.18
CA LYS A 7 -22.72 -55.83 -36.08
C LYS A 7 -22.14 -54.44 -35.77
N LYS A 8 -22.99 -53.44 -35.49
CA LYS A 8 -22.58 -52.04 -35.25
C LYS A 8 -22.74 -51.57 -33.79
N THR A 9 -23.38 -52.34 -32.92
CA THR A 9 -23.69 -51.93 -31.54
C THR A 9 -22.54 -52.15 -30.55
N THR A 10 -21.63 -53.09 -30.80
CA THR A 10 -20.50 -53.36 -29.87
C THR A 10 -19.37 -52.33 -29.97
N LYS A 11 -19.19 -51.70 -31.14
CA LYS A 11 -18.20 -50.61 -31.30
C LYS A 11 -18.69 -49.26 -30.79
N PHE A 12 -20.01 -49.06 -30.66
CA PHE A 12 -20.57 -47.79 -30.16
C PHE A 12 -20.53 -47.71 -28.62
N ILE A 13 -20.69 -48.84 -27.93
CA ILE A 13 -20.58 -48.91 -26.46
C ILE A 13 -19.14 -48.70 -25.99
N PHE A 14 -18.14 -49.18 -26.74
CA PHE A 14 -16.73 -48.90 -26.44
C PHE A 14 -16.34 -47.42 -26.71
N LEU A 15 -16.96 -46.75 -27.68
CA LEU A 15 -16.72 -45.33 -27.94
C LEU A 15 -17.34 -44.43 -26.85
N LEU A 16 -18.50 -44.81 -26.31
CA LEU A 16 -19.15 -44.10 -25.19
C LEU A 16 -18.40 -44.29 -23.86
N LEU A 17 -17.73 -45.43 -23.65
CA LEU A 17 -16.91 -45.66 -22.45
C LEU A 17 -15.58 -44.90 -22.46
N VAL A 18 -15.04 -44.56 -23.64
CA VAL A 18 -13.82 -43.73 -23.76
C VAL A 18 -14.12 -42.24 -23.52
N ILE A 19 -15.36 -41.78 -23.75
CA ILE A 19 -15.75 -40.39 -23.50
C ILE A 19 -15.93 -40.10 -22.00
N PHE A 20 -16.19 -41.12 -21.16
CA PHE A 20 -16.31 -40.92 -19.70
C PHE A 20 -14.98 -40.91 -18.94
N ILE A 21 -13.84 -41.23 -19.58
CA ILE A 21 -12.52 -41.25 -18.90
C ILE A 21 -11.72 -39.96 -19.17
N VAL A 22 -12.17 -39.09 -20.08
CA VAL A 22 -11.66 -37.71 -20.21
C VAL A 22 -12.48 -36.73 -19.37
N GLY A 23 -12.91 -37.17 -18.19
CA GLY A 23 -13.14 -36.24 -17.10
C GLY A 23 -11.76 -35.76 -16.66
N CYS A 24 -11.28 -34.66 -17.24
CA CYS A 24 -10.23 -33.86 -16.62
C CYS A 24 -10.76 -33.42 -15.26
N ALA A 25 -10.57 -34.27 -14.24
CA ALA A 25 -10.56 -33.84 -12.87
C ALA A 25 -9.40 -32.85 -12.79
N THR A 26 -9.70 -31.56 -13.01
CA THR A 26 -8.81 -30.47 -12.64
C THR A 26 -8.50 -30.71 -11.18
N LYS A 27 -7.32 -31.27 -10.93
CA LYS A 27 -6.83 -31.52 -9.59
C LYS A 27 -6.74 -30.14 -8.98
N LYS A 28 -7.74 -29.77 -8.17
CA LYS A 28 -7.67 -28.55 -7.34
C LYS A 28 -6.52 -28.80 -6.40
N ILE A 29 -5.32 -28.40 -6.78
CA ILE A 29 -4.18 -28.34 -5.88
C ILE A 29 -4.50 -27.20 -4.93
N VAL A 30 -5.11 -27.56 -3.80
CA VAL A 30 -5.42 -26.63 -2.72
C VAL A 30 -4.08 -26.31 -2.08
N LEU A 31 -3.59 -25.08 -2.27
CA LEU A 31 -2.48 -24.56 -1.49
C LEU A 31 -2.80 -24.70 0.00
N PRO A 32 -1.80 -24.85 0.87
CA PRO A 32 -1.97 -24.55 2.28
C PRO A 32 -2.19 -23.03 2.43
N THR A 33 -3.41 -22.58 2.13
CA THR A 33 -3.89 -21.24 2.46
C THR A 33 -4.09 -21.19 3.96
N SER A 34 -3.54 -20.19 4.62
CA SER A 34 -3.83 -19.95 6.03
C SER A 34 -4.95 -18.92 6.11
N GLN A 35 -6.12 -19.35 6.60
CA GLN A 35 -7.12 -18.42 7.10
C GLN A 35 -6.69 -17.93 8.47
N VAL A 36 -6.91 -16.65 8.73
CA VAL A 36 -6.40 -16.00 9.93
C VAL A 36 -7.49 -15.72 10.94
N LYS A 37 -7.14 -15.91 12.21
CA LYS A 37 -7.96 -15.50 13.35
C LYS A 37 -7.78 -14.00 13.56
N PRO A 38 -8.84 -13.17 13.39
CA PRO A 38 -8.73 -11.73 13.56
C PRO A 38 -8.51 -11.38 15.04
N THR A 39 -7.38 -10.73 15.35
CA THR A 39 -7.00 -10.35 16.72
C THR A 39 -6.56 -8.89 16.85
N TRP A 40 -6.11 -8.27 15.77
CA TRP A 40 -5.58 -6.92 15.79
C TRP A 40 -6.63 -5.91 16.26
N PHE A 41 -7.83 -6.01 15.69
CA PHE A 41 -8.97 -5.18 16.06
C PHE A 41 -9.85 -5.79 17.16
N SER A 42 -9.45 -6.91 17.79
CA SER A 42 -10.21 -7.47 18.91
C SER A 42 -9.97 -6.67 20.20
N GLY A 43 -10.95 -6.65 21.10
CA GLY A 43 -10.85 -6.00 22.42
C GLY A 43 -12.07 -5.14 22.76
N GLU A 44 -12.00 -4.48 23.91
CA GLU A 44 -13.10 -3.67 24.46
C GLU A 44 -13.04 -2.19 24.02
N GLY A 45 -14.20 -1.55 24.05
CA GLY A 45 -14.36 -0.10 23.85
C GLY A 45 -14.35 0.37 22.40
N ASN A 46 -13.67 1.49 22.17
CA ASN A 46 -13.78 2.28 20.94
C ASN A 46 -12.73 1.94 19.88
N PHE A 47 -11.83 1.01 20.20
CA PHE A 47 -10.76 0.51 19.32
C PHE A 47 -11.14 -0.78 18.60
N ASN A 48 -12.31 -1.35 18.91
CA ASN A 48 -12.83 -2.53 18.24
C ASN A 48 -13.40 -2.16 16.87
N TYR A 49 -13.07 -2.97 15.86
CA TYR A 49 -13.59 -2.82 14.50
C TYR A 49 -14.31 -4.09 14.06
N LEU A 50 -15.63 -3.96 13.97
CA LEU A 50 -16.55 -5.06 13.69
C LEU A 50 -17.21 -4.89 12.31
N THR A 51 -17.55 -6.00 11.68
CA THR A 51 -18.46 -6.05 10.54
C THR A 51 -19.90 -5.73 10.98
N TYR A 52 -20.81 -5.60 10.02
CA TYR A 52 -22.24 -5.44 10.32
C TYR A 52 -22.82 -6.65 11.09
N GLU A 53 -22.23 -7.83 10.91
CA GLU A 53 -22.56 -9.06 11.64
C GLU A 53 -21.92 -9.14 13.04
N GLY A 54 -21.22 -8.08 13.48
CA GLY A 54 -20.54 -8.06 14.76
C GLY A 54 -19.24 -8.89 14.81
N ARG A 55 -18.71 -9.34 13.67
CA ARG A 55 -17.45 -10.12 13.62
C ARG A 55 -16.24 -9.17 13.57
N VAL A 56 -15.16 -9.53 14.25
CA VAL A 56 -13.91 -8.74 14.19
C VAL A 56 -13.35 -8.80 12.78
N VAL A 57 -13.08 -7.63 12.22
CA VAL A 57 -12.42 -7.49 10.92
C VAL A 57 -10.96 -7.94 11.02
N PRO A 58 -10.44 -8.77 10.10
CA PRO A 58 -9.01 -9.08 10.08
C PRO A 58 -8.18 -7.92 9.53
N HIS A 59 -7.02 -7.69 10.11
CA HIS A 59 -6.00 -6.79 9.59
C HIS A 59 -5.04 -7.56 8.67
N LEU A 60 -5.14 -7.32 7.36
CA LEU A 60 -4.46 -8.11 6.33
C LEU A 60 -2.93 -8.09 6.44
N PHE A 61 -2.35 -7.10 7.11
CA PHE A 61 -0.91 -7.05 7.39
C PHE A 61 -0.47 -7.63 8.75
N PHE A 62 -1.29 -7.50 9.81
CA PHE A 62 -0.83 -7.74 11.19
C PHE A 62 -1.38 -9.03 11.78
N ASP A 63 -2.57 -9.48 11.36
CA ASP A 63 -3.13 -10.73 11.88
C ASP A 63 -2.46 -11.98 11.25
N PHE A 64 -1.77 -11.83 10.13
CA PHE A 64 -1.02 -12.90 9.47
C PHE A 64 0.42 -12.93 9.98
N ALA A 65 0.81 -14.02 10.65
CA ALA A 65 2.21 -14.31 10.96
C ALA A 65 2.82 -15.08 9.78
N PRO A 66 3.71 -14.48 8.96
CA PRO A 66 4.21 -15.14 7.77
C PRO A 66 5.14 -16.31 8.13
N ARG A 67 4.94 -17.47 7.50
CA ARG A 67 5.99 -18.51 7.50
C ARG A 67 7.06 -18.12 6.50
N MET A 68 8.31 -18.16 6.93
CA MET A 68 9.48 -17.86 6.11
C MET A 68 10.54 -18.93 6.33
N ASP A 69 10.82 -19.73 5.30
CA ASP A 69 11.88 -20.73 5.31
C ASP A 69 13.04 -20.25 4.41
N MET A 70 14.16 -19.92 5.03
CA MET A 70 15.35 -19.42 4.34
C MET A 70 16.05 -20.47 3.46
N ARG A 71 15.87 -21.77 3.76
CA ARG A 71 16.49 -22.87 3.01
C ARG A 71 15.71 -23.15 1.74
N THR A 72 14.40 -23.31 1.86
CA THR A 72 13.51 -23.56 0.71
C THR A 72 13.09 -22.28 -0.01
N LYS A 73 13.34 -21.12 0.60
CA LYS A 73 12.98 -19.77 0.14
C LYS A 73 11.47 -19.59 0.02
N LEU A 74 10.71 -20.36 0.78
CA LEU A 74 9.25 -20.29 0.81
C LEU A 74 8.81 -19.22 1.78
N VAL A 75 7.92 -18.34 1.32
CA VAL A 75 7.42 -17.20 2.09
C VAL A 75 5.91 -17.09 1.89
N ASP A 76 5.19 -16.90 2.99
CA ASP A 76 3.76 -16.56 2.92
C ASP A 76 3.59 -15.08 2.52
N VAL A 77 2.77 -14.83 1.50
CA VAL A 77 2.46 -13.50 0.97
C VAL A 77 0.95 -13.28 0.86
N PHE A 78 0.54 -12.01 0.96
CA PHE A 78 -0.81 -11.57 0.70
C PHE A 78 -0.85 -10.84 -0.66
N ILE A 79 -1.69 -11.30 -1.60
CA ILE A 79 -1.83 -10.67 -2.92
C ILE A 79 -2.60 -9.36 -2.76
N THR A 80 -1.98 -8.24 -3.14
CA THR A 80 -2.62 -6.92 -3.14
C THR A 80 -3.20 -6.58 -4.51
N THR A 81 -2.47 -6.84 -5.60
CA THR A 81 -2.95 -6.59 -6.96
C THR A 81 -2.76 -7.85 -7.79
N PRO A 82 -3.85 -8.50 -8.26
CA PRO A 82 -3.75 -9.66 -9.14
C PRO A 82 -3.09 -9.31 -10.48
N ARG A 83 -2.45 -10.31 -11.09
CA ARG A 83 -2.04 -10.29 -12.49
C ARG A 83 -3.20 -9.87 -13.39
N ASP A 84 -2.88 -9.15 -14.46
CA ASP A 84 -3.83 -8.66 -15.47
C ASP A 84 -4.89 -7.69 -14.93
N SER A 85 -4.80 -7.27 -13.66
CA SER A 85 -5.70 -6.27 -13.09
C SER A 85 -5.54 -4.92 -13.79
N GLU A 86 -6.65 -4.26 -14.09
CA GLU A 86 -6.68 -2.88 -14.58
C GLU A 86 -6.43 -1.84 -13.46
N VAL A 87 -6.36 -2.27 -12.20
CA VAL A 87 -6.30 -1.38 -11.04
C VAL A 87 -5.12 -1.76 -10.17
N HIS A 88 -4.39 -0.75 -9.70
CA HIS A 88 -3.42 -0.91 -8.63
C HIS A 88 -4.11 -0.76 -7.28
N PHE A 89 -3.97 -1.78 -6.44
CA PHE A 89 -4.42 -1.75 -5.07
C PHE A 89 -3.23 -1.71 -4.11
N GLU A 90 -3.34 -0.87 -3.10
CA GLU A 90 -2.39 -0.77 -2.00
C GLU A 90 -3.04 -1.25 -0.70
N LEU A 91 -2.21 -1.61 0.28
CA LEU A 91 -2.64 -2.01 1.61
C LEU A 91 -2.48 -0.85 2.60
N ASP A 92 -3.59 -0.37 3.16
CA ASP A 92 -3.54 0.62 4.22
C ASP A 92 -3.17 -0.04 5.55
N LEU A 93 -2.04 0.38 6.15
CA LEU A 93 -1.49 -0.22 7.36
C LEU A 93 -2.25 0.13 8.65
N VAL A 94 -3.14 1.12 8.61
CA VAL A 94 -3.93 1.54 9.78
C VAL A 94 -5.23 0.76 9.86
N SER A 95 -5.95 0.66 8.74
CA SER A 95 -7.21 -0.09 8.64
C SER A 95 -6.99 -1.57 8.34
N GLY A 96 -5.82 -1.94 7.81
CA GLY A 96 -5.51 -3.31 7.38
C GLY A 96 -6.30 -3.74 6.15
N ARG A 97 -6.85 -2.79 5.40
CA ARG A 97 -7.72 -3.00 4.25
C ARG A 97 -7.02 -2.57 2.96
N ILE A 98 -7.40 -3.20 1.86
CA ILE A 98 -6.90 -2.76 0.55
C ILE A 98 -7.77 -1.64 0.02
N PHE A 99 -7.17 -0.74 -0.74
CA PHE A 99 -7.89 0.36 -1.38
C PHE A 99 -7.36 0.59 -2.80
N LYS A 100 -8.22 1.10 -3.67
CA LYS A 100 -7.83 1.52 -5.01
C LYS A 100 -6.89 2.73 -4.91
N GLU A 101 -5.66 2.54 -5.39
CA GLU A 101 -4.67 3.61 -5.43
C GLU A 101 -4.72 4.34 -6.77
N ARG A 102 -4.73 3.60 -7.88
CA ARG A 102 -4.91 4.15 -9.24
C ARG A 102 -5.48 3.10 -10.21
N LYS A 103 -6.07 3.57 -11.31
CA LYS A 103 -6.34 2.71 -12.47
C LYS A 103 -5.11 2.72 -13.38
N PHE A 104 -4.69 1.56 -13.86
CA PHE A 104 -3.68 1.47 -14.89
C PHE A 104 -4.26 1.92 -16.24
N CYS A 105 -3.40 2.50 -17.07
CA CYS A 105 -3.76 2.83 -18.44
C CYS A 105 -2.67 2.40 -19.42
N LYS A 106 -3.04 2.33 -20.69
CA LYS A 106 -2.16 1.90 -21.79
C LYS A 106 -1.15 2.98 -22.12
N GLU A 107 0.14 2.71 -21.93
CA GLU A 107 1.23 3.65 -22.23
C GLU A 107 2.44 3.00 -22.90
N LYS A 108 3.29 3.82 -23.52
CA LYS A 108 4.59 3.41 -24.04
C LYS A 108 5.64 3.42 -22.93
N ASP A 109 6.64 2.56 -23.03
CA ASP A 109 7.80 2.62 -22.14
C ASP A 109 8.57 3.94 -22.28
N ILE A 110 8.69 4.71 -21.20
CA ILE A 110 9.46 5.96 -21.18
C ILE A 110 10.96 5.74 -21.41
N TRP A 111 11.46 4.54 -21.08
CA TRP A 111 12.87 4.18 -21.25
C TRP A 111 13.18 3.65 -22.65
N ASN A 112 12.16 3.36 -23.47
CA ASN A 112 12.25 2.78 -24.81
C ASN A 112 12.96 1.40 -24.85
N ASP A 113 12.99 0.68 -23.73
CA ASP A 113 13.51 -0.69 -23.64
C ASP A 113 12.47 -1.73 -24.13
N TYR A 114 11.19 -1.37 -24.09
CA TYR A 114 10.07 -2.16 -24.60
C TYR A 114 9.28 -1.38 -25.67
N THR A 115 9.07 -1.99 -26.83
CA THR A 115 8.55 -1.29 -28.02
C THR A 115 7.02 -1.24 -28.08
N SER A 116 6.35 -2.23 -27.50
CA SER A 116 4.89 -2.31 -27.47
C SER A 116 4.31 -1.49 -26.31
N ASN A 117 2.98 -1.34 -26.30
CA ASN A 117 2.30 -0.68 -25.19
C ASN A 117 2.21 -1.60 -23.98
N ILE A 118 2.20 -0.98 -22.81
CA ILE A 118 2.12 -1.59 -21.49
C ILE A 118 0.79 -1.16 -20.86
N SER A 119 0.03 -2.07 -20.26
CA SER A 119 -1.31 -1.74 -19.73
C SER A 119 -1.59 -2.35 -18.36
N THR A 120 -1.32 -3.63 -18.18
CA THR A 120 -1.65 -4.38 -16.95
C THR A 120 -0.46 -5.25 -16.54
N PRO A 121 -0.28 -5.59 -15.26
CA PRO A 121 0.89 -6.35 -14.83
C PRO A 121 0.76 -7.81 -15.29
N ASN A 122 1.81 -8.39 -15.88
CA ASN A 122 1.85 -9.83 -16.20
C ASN A 122 2.28 -10.70 -15.01
N PHE A 123 2.18 -10.16 -13.79
CA PHE A 123 2.50 -10.76 -12.51
C PHE A 123 1.56 -10.16 -11.45
N SER A 124 1.46 -10.75 -10.27
CA SER A 124 0.70 -10.17 -9.16
C SER A 124 1.61 -9.40 -8.21
N TRP A 125 1.16 -8.23 -7.74
CA TRP A 125 1.76 -7.60 -6.57
C TRP A 125 1.26 -8.27 -5.30
N ALA A 126 2.19 -8.50 -4.39
CA ALA A 126 1.94 -9.04 -3.07
C ALA A 126 2.82 -8.34 -2.03
N VAL A 127 2.46 -8.53 -0.77
CA VAL A 127 3.25 -8.09 0.37
C VAL A 127 3.51 -9.25 1.31
N ILE A 128 4.64 -9.23 2.02
CA ILE A 128 4.90 -10.15 3.13
C ILE A 128 4.24 -9.55 4.38
N PRO A 129 3.22 -10.20 4.98
CA PRO A 129 2.59 -9.69 6.20
C PRO A 129 3.62 -9.45 7.31
N ARG A 130 3.41 -8.45 8.16
CA ARG A 130 4.29 -8.03 9.26
C ARG A 130 5.72 -7.63 8.90
N LEU A 131 6.15 -7.74 7.65
CA LEU A 131 7.49 -7.33 7.22
C LEU A 131 7.42 -5.97 6.52
N LEU A 132 7.98 -4.95 7.16
CA LEU A 132 8.23 -3.65 6.54
C LEU A 132 9.59 -3.66 5.85
N GLY A 133 9.67 -3.01 4.69
CA GLY A 133 10.94 -2.63 4.09
C GLY A 133 11.57 -1.44 4.81
N ARG A 134 12.81 -1.08 4.42
CA ARG A 134 13.55 0.06 4.99
C ARG A 134 12.83 1.41 4.81
N ASN A 135 11.95 1.53 3.82
CA ASN A 135 11.11 2.71 3.59
C ASN A 135 9.87 2.79 4.48
N GLY A 136 9.68 1.84 5.40
CA GLY A 136 8.52 1.77 6.31
C GLY A 136 7.23 1.33 5.63
N LYS A 137 7.27 0.87 4.37
CA LYS A 137 6.13 0.29 3.66
C LYS A 137 6.17 -1.24 3.74
N PRO A 138 5.04 -1.94 3.53
CA PRO A 138 5.03 -3.39 3.41
C PRO A 138 6.06 -3.88 2.37
N GLN A 139 6.82 -4.91 2.72
CA GLN A 139 7.83 -5.48 1.82
C GLN A 139 7.13 -6.12 0.60
N ARG A 140 7.37 -5.52 -0.57
CA ARG A 140 6.73 -5.92 -1.83
C ARG A 140 7.37 -7.15 -2.45
N VAL A 141 6.52 -7.94 -3.11
CA VAL A 141 6.87 -9.14 -3.86
C VAL A 141 6.12 -9.11 -5.19
N ALA A 142 6.83 -9.27 -6.30
CA ALA A 142 6.23 -9.55 -7.61
C ALA A 142 6.15 -11.07 -7.79
N VAL A 143 4.95 -11.60 -7.87
CA VAL A 143 4.68 -13.05 -7.94
C VAL A 143 4.28 -13.43 -9.36
N PHE A 144 5.11 -14.26 -10.00
CA PHE A 144 4.85 -14.80 -11.33
C PHE A 144 4.16 -16.17 -11.27
N GLY A 145 3.32 -16.42 -12.27
CA GLY A 145 2.62 -17.69 -12.46
C GLY A 145 1.13 -17.62 -12.12
N ASP A 146 0.43 -18.72 -12.37
CA ASP A 146 -1.01 -18.78 -12.14
C ASP A 146 -1.34 -18.71 -10.64
N LEU A 147 -2.20 -17.75 -10.35
CA LEU A 147 -2.67 -17.39 -9.05
C LEU A 147 -4.19 -17.46 -9.16
N LYS A 148 -4.74 -18.52 -8.56
CA LYS A 148 -6.16 -18.90 -8.35
C LYS A 148 -7.19 -17.75 -8.29
N TYR A 149 -6.77 -16.54 -7.93
CA TYR A 149 -7.54 -15.32 -7.72
C TYR A 149 -8.19 -14.71 -8.98
N LEU A 150 -7.78 -15.11 -10.19
CA LEU A 150 -8.42 -14.63 -11.43
C LEU A 150 -9.63 -15.47 -11.86
N VAL A 151 -9.74 -16.70 -11.36
CA VAL A 151 -10.63 -17.71 -11.96
C VAL A 151 -11.98 -17.81 -11.23
N ASP A 152 -12.05 -17.45 -9.95
CA ASP A 152 -13.25 -17.66 -9.13
C ASP A 152 -13.95 -16.38 -8.64
N GLY A 153 -13.49 -15.21 -9.10
CA GLY A 153 -14.14 -13.91 -8.85
C GLY A 153 -14.11 -13.43 -7.39
N SER A 154 -13.51 -14.18 -6.47
CA SER A 154 -13.47 -13.82 -5.05
C SER A 154 -12.14 -13.13 -4.70
N PHE A 155 -12.06 -11.83 -4.98
CA PHE A 155 -10.92 -10.99 -4.59
C PHE A 155 -11.43 -9.69 -3.94
N PRO A 156 -10.79 -9.19 -2.85
CA PRO A 156 -9.67 -9.80 -2.11
C PRO A 156 -10.11 -11.02 -1.32
N ARG A 157 -9.15 -11.91 -1.06
CA ARG A 157 -9.33 -13.00 -0.11
C ARG A 157 -8.58 -12.69 1.17
N GLU A 158 -9.20 -12.94 2.30
CA GLU A 158 -8.57 -12.83 3.63
C GLU A 158 -7.68 -14.07 3.90
N GLU A 159 -6.76 -14.38 2.99
CA GLU A 159 -5.84 -15.52 3.05
C GLU A 159 -4.44 -15.15 2.55
N THR A 160 -3.42 -15.87 3.03
CA THR A 160 -2.07 -15.83 2.44
C THR A 160 -1.81 -17.07 1.59
N ILE A 161 -0.87 -16.94 0.66
CA ILE A 161 -0.33 -18.04 -0.13
C ILE A 161 1.16 -18.17 0.07
N GLN A 162 1.66 -19.38 -0.09
CA GLN A 162 3.09 -19.63 -0.06
C GLN A 162 3.68 -19.53 -1.46
N VAL A 163 4.73 -18.72 -1.61
CA VAL A 163 5.48 -18.52 -2.85
C VAL A 163 6.96 -18.82 -2.64
N GLN A 164 7.67 -19.17 -3.70
CA GLN A 164 9.12 -19.35 -3.64
C GLN A 164 9.85 -18.10 -4.16
N ILE A 165 10.73 -17.52 -3.34
CA ILE A 165 11.58 -16.41 -3.74
C ILE A 165 12.69 -16.92 -4.68
N ILE A 166 12.74 -16.36 -5.88
CA ILE A 166 13.70 -16.71 -6.94
C ILE A 166 14.70 -15.58 -7.25
N GLY A 167 14.55 -14.44 -6.59
CA GLY A 167 15.48 -13.32 -6.69
C GLY A 167 14.93 -12.05 -6.05
N GLY A 168 15.63 -10.95 -6.28
CA GLY A 168 15.14 -9.61 -6.03
C GLY A 168 15.71 -8.63 -7.04
N HIS A 169 15.20 -7.40 -7.03
CA HIS A 169 15.74 -6.28 -7.79
C HIS A 169 15.77 -5.04 -6.91
N ILE A 170 16.74 -4.15 -7.18
CA ILE A 170 16.73 -2.81 -6.59
C ILE A 170 15.80 -1.95 -7.45
N LEU A 171 14.72 -1.45 -6.86
CA LEU A 171 13.87 -0.43 -7.45
C LEU A 171 14.32 0.93 -6.92
N LYS A 172 14.75 1.78 -7.84
CA LYS A 172 15.05 3.19 -7.56
C LYS A 172 13.85 4.06 -7.89
N SER A 173 13.61 5.08 -7.05
CA SER A 173 12.55 6.06 -7.24
C SER A 173 13.05 7.50 -7.08
N CYS A 174 12.61 8.37 -7.99
CA CYS A 174 12.88 9.80 -7.98
C CYS A 174 11.55 10.57 -7.88
N LEU A 175 11.24 11.11 -6.71
CA LEU A 175 9.96 11.79 -6.47
C LEU A 175 9.98 13.28 -6.84
N THR A 176 11.16 13.88 -6.99
CA THR A 176 11.30 15.31 -7.29
C THR A 176 11.39 15.60 -8.79
N GLY A 177 11.76 14.61 -9.61
CA GLY A 177 12.12 14.81 -11.02
C GLY A 177 13.50 15.40 -11.26
N LEU A 178 14.20 15.78 -10.20
CA LEU A 178 15.52 16.41 -10.19
C LEU A 178 16.56 15.47 -9.56
N CYS A 179 16.58 14.21 -9.98
CA CYS A 179 17.53 13.22 -9.49
C CYS A 179 18.61 12.99 -10.55
N ASP A 180 19.43 14.02 -10.76
CA ASP A 180 20.49 14.00 -11.77
C ASP A 180 21.71 13.19 -11.28
N LEU A 181 21.88 13.01 -9.96
CA LEU A 181 22.89 12.15 -9.36
C LEU A 181 22.30 10.85 -8.81
N ASN A 182 23.10 9.79 -8.71
CA ASN A 182 22.65 8.49 -8.22
C ASN A 182 22.16 8.53 -6.76
N ASP A 183 22.77 9.36 -5.92
CA ASP A 183 22.43 9.48 -4.50
C ASP A 183 21.08 10.19 -4.26
N ASP A 184 20.53 10.84 -5.29
CA ASP A 184 19.22 11.50 -5.24
C ASP A 184 18.06 10.49 -5.38
N TRP A 185 18.36 9.24 -5.72
CA TRP A 185 17.36 8.18 -5.91
C TRP A 185 17.15 7.36 -4.64
N ASN A 186 15.90 7.30 -4.18
CA ASN A 186 15.52 6.40 -3.10
C ASN A 186 15.52 4.97 -3.60
N SER A 187 16.20 4.07 -2.89
CA SER A 187 16.36 2.67 -3.26
C SER A 187 15.57 1.75 -2.33
N GLU A 188 14.86 0.78 -2.88
CA GLU A 188 14.26 -0.33 -2.15
C GLU A 188 14.49 -1.65 -2.88
N VAL A 189 14.44 -2.77 -2.16
CA VAL A 189 14.49 -4.09 -2.77
C VAL A 189 13.08 -4.60 -2.96
N ILE A 190 12.72 -4.97 -4.18
CA ILE A 190 11.52 -5.77 -4.46
C ILE A 190 11.93 -7.23 -4.61
N LEU A 191 11.18 -8.14 -3.98
CA LEU A 191 11.40 -9.57 -4.16
C LEU A 191 10.69 -10.06 -5.41
N ILE A 192 11.29 -11.03 -6.09
CA ILE A 192 10.68 -11.72 -7.22
C ILE A 192 10.43 -13.17 -6.81
N ALA A 193 9.19 -13.62 -6.98
CA ALA A 193 8.75 -14.93 -6.57
C ALA A 193 8.01 -15.64 -7.69
N LYS A 194 7.91 -16.97 -7.57
CA LYS A 194 7.01 -17.79 -8.40
C LYS A 194 5.93 -18.44 -7.55
N SER A 195 4.77 -18.65 -8.16
CA SER A 195 3.71 -19.51 -7.62
C SER A 195 4.21 -20.95 -7.54
N MET A 196 3.94 -21.63 -6.43
CA MET A 196 4.24 -23.05 -6.27
C MET A 196 3.22 -23.95 -6.97
N LEU A 197 2.10 -23.39 -7.43
CA LEU A 197 1.05 -24.10 -8.15
C LEU A 197 1.26 -24.15 -9.66
N ASP A 198 2.08 -23.25 -10.19
CA ASP A 198 2.26 -23.15 -11.63
C ASP A 198 3.24 -24.24 -12.09
N GLU A 199 2.68 -25.27 -12.73
CA GLU A 199 3.45 -26.40 -13.27
C GLU A 199 4.51 -25.93 -14.26
N SER A 200 4.23 -24.88 -15.04
CA SER A 200 5.18 -24.33 -16.02
C SER A 200 6.39 -23.67 -15.38
N LEU A 201 6.29 -23.28 -14.10
CA LEU A 201 7.36 -22.60 -13.38
C LEU A 201 8.11 -23.51 -12.38
N GLN A 202 7.81 -24.81 -12.30
CA GLN A 202 8.45 -25.71 -11.34
C GLN A 202 9.99 -25.74 -11.49
N GLU A 203 10.48 -25.71 -12.73
CA GLU A 203 11.92 -25.73 -13.05
C GLU A 203 12.62 -24.37 -12.82
N VAL A 204 11.87 -23.30 -12.58
CA VAL A 204 12.44 -21.97 -12.37
C VAL A 204 13.09 -21.88 -10.98
N GLN A 205 14.42 -21.85 -10.96
CA GLN A 205 15.24 -21.71 -9.74
C GLN A 205 15.81 -20.29 -9.51
N GLY A 206 15.66 -19.39 -10.48
CA GLY A 206 16.22 -18.04 -10.39
C GLY A 206 15.72 -17.09 -11.48
N LEU A 207 16.13 -15.82 -11.40
CA LEU A 207 15.72 -14.78 -12.35
C LEU A 207 16.09 -15.09 -13.81
N ASN A 208 17.24 -15.72 -14.06
CA ASN A 208 17.66 -16.05 -15.43
C ASN A 208 16.81 -17.15 -16.05
N SER A 209 16.38 -18.16 -15.29
CA SER A 209 15.46 -19.18 -15.79
C SER A 209 14.05 -18.63 -15.93
N LEU A 210 13.58 -17.78 -15.01
CA LEU A 210 12.26 -17.13 -15.10
C LEU A 210 12.06 -16.42 -16.45
N LYS A 211 13.07 -15.67 -16.91
CA LYS A 211 13.05 -14.93 -18.17
C LYS A 211 12.78 -15.79 -19.41
N LYS A 212 12.90 -17.12 -19.31
CA LYS A 212 12.57 -18.05 -20.40
C LYS A 212 11.08 -18.38 -20.49
N TYR A 213 10.33 -18.18 -19.39
CA TYR A 213 8.92 -18.55 -19.27
C TYR A 213 7.98 -17.33 -19.27
N VAL A 214 8.51 -16.13 -19.04
CA VAL A 214 7.71 -14.90 -18.93
C VAL A 214 8.30 -13.79 -19.79
N ASP A 215 7.45 -12.88 -20.28
CA ASP A 215 7.90 -11.64 -20.91
C ASP A 215 8.47 -10.68 -19.84
N TRP A 216 9.75 -10.89 -19.53
CA TRP A 216 10.46 -10.06 -18.55
C TRP A 216 10.67 -8.63 -19.02
N LYS A 217 10.81 -8.40 -20.34
CA LYS A 217 10.98 -7.04 -20.86
C LYS A 217 9.71 -6.24 -20.61
N TYR A 218 8.54 -6.83 -20.88
CA TYR A 218 7.26 -6.25 -20.50
C TYR A 218 7.15 -6.02 -18.99
N ALA A 219 7.49 -7.03 -18.17
CA ALA A 219 7.38 -6.91 -16.70
C ALA A 219 8.25 -5.76 -16.14
N LYS A 220 9.50 -5.66 -16.61
CA LYS A 220 10.42 -4.57 -16.25
C LYS A 220 9.82 -3.22 -16.64
N ALA A 221 9.41 -3.09 -17.90
CA ALA A 221 8.86 -1.83 -18.40
C ALA A 221 7.56 -1.46 -17.64
N PHE A 222 6.71 -2.43 -17.31
CA PHE A 222 5.53 -2.20 -16.46
C PHE A 222 5.91 -1.65 -15.09
N ILE A 223 6.88 -2.27 -14.39
CA ILE A 223 7.33 -1.82 -13.06
C ILE A 223 7.87 -0.39 -13.10
N GLU A 224 8.63 -0.04 -14.15
CA GLU A 224 9.27 1.26 -14.29
C GLU A 224 8.32 2.40 -14.72
N ASN A 225 7.15 2.07 -15.30
CA ASN A 225 6.20 3.07 -15.82
C ASN A 225 4.91 3.18 -15.00
N SER A 226 4.39 2.06 -14.47
CA SER A 226 3.06 1.99 -13.83
C SER A 226 2.87 2.90 -12.62
N MET A 227 3.95 3.22 -11.91
CA MET A 227 3.92 4.10 -10.71
C MET A 227 4.01 5.60 -11.03
N GLY A 228 4.07 5.95 -12.32
CA GLY A 228 3.97 7.31 -12.84
C GLY A 228 5.31 7.93 -13.22
N ARG A 229 5.23 9.16 -13.75
CA ARG A 229 6.34 9.92 -14.34
C ARG A 229 6.52 11.26 -13.63
N ASN A 230 7.72 11.82 -13.76
CA ASN A 230 8.02 13.19 -13.37
C ASN A 230 7.74 14.14 -14.52
N ASP A 231 6.99 15.20 -14.25
CA ASP A 231 6.89 16.34 -15.14
C ASP A 231 7.97 17.37 -14.78
N VAL A 232 8.91 17.61 -15.70
CA VAL A 232 10.01 18.56 -15.53
C VAL A 232 9.96 19.56 -16.68
N GLY A 233 9.16 20.61 -16.49
CA GLY A 233 8.96 21.67 -17.48
C GLY A 233 8.08 21.21 -18.64
N ARG A 234 8.71 20.86 -19.77
CA ARG A 234 8.02 20.33 -20.97
C ARG A 234 8.39 18.89 -21.29
N LYS A 235 9.16 18.23 -20.42
CA LYS A 235 9.67 16.87 -20.62
C LYS A 235 9.18 15.95 -19.51
N LEU A 236 8.65 14.80 -19.90
CA LEU A 236 8.39 13.70 -18.98
C LEU A 236 9.70 12.93 -18.75
N LYS A 237 10.04 12.70 -17.49
CA LYS A 237 11.15 11.82 -17.06
C LYS A 237 10.58 10.62 -16.30
N GLY A 238 11.23 9.45 -16.43
CA GLY A 238 10.86 8.28 -15.63
C GLY A 238 11.04 8.56 -14.13
N ALA A 239 10.06 8.16 -13.31
CA ALA A 239 10.17 8.30 -11.86
C ALA A 239 10.71 7.04 -11.18
N TYR A 240 10.72 5.90 -11.90
CA TYR A 240 11.12 4.61 -11.37
C TYR A 240 12.06 3.90 -12.33
N ARG A 241 13.04 3.18 -11.77
CA ARG A 241 13.99 2.38 -12.53
C ARG A 241 14.32 1.10 -11.78
N LEU A 242 14.27 -0.03 -12.49
CA LEU A 242 14.66 -1.32 -11.98
C LEU A 242 16.14 -1.58 -12.32
N GLU A 243 16.96 -1.73 -11.30
CA GLU A 243 18.40 -1.93 -11.43
C GLU A 243 18.80 -3.39 -11.19
N SER A 244 20.02 -3.60 -10.70
CA SER A 244 20.71 -4.88 -10.64
C SER A 244 19.88 -5.99 -9.99
N PRO A 245 19.88 -7.20 -10.59
CA PRO A 245 19.29 -8.37 -9.98
C PRO A 245 20.08 -8.79 -8.73
N ILE A 246 19.36 -9.30 -7.73
CA ILE A 246 19.90 -9.82 -6.49
C ILE A 246 19.58 -11.32 -6.41
N LEU A 247 20.59 -12.12 -6.05
CA LEU A 247 20.42 -13.56 -5.86
C LEU A 247 19.37 -13.85 -4.75
N PRO A 248 18.55 -14.90 -4.90
CA PRO A 248 17.40 -15.15 -4.01
C PRO A 248 17.72 -15.10 -2.51
N ASN A 249 18.74 -15.84 -2.07
CA ASN A 249 19.12 -15.88 -0.65
C ASN A 249 19.62 -14.52 -0.14
N ARG A 250 20.34 -13.77 -0.99
CA ARG A 250 20.82 -12.43 -0.63
C ARG A 250 19.67 -11.44 -0.55
N ALA A 251 18.73 -11.50 -1.49
CA ALA A 251 17.56 -10.64 -1.51
C ALA A 251 16.68 -10.86 -0.27
N LEU A 252 16.32 -12.11 0.02
CA LEU A 252 15.48 -12.44 1.17
C LEU A 252 16.16 -12.10 2.50
N LYS A 253 17.45 -12.45 2.65
CA LYS A 253 18.22 -12.08 3.85
C LYS A 253 18.33 -10.56 4.02
N TYR A 254 18.53 -9.83 2.92
CA TYR A 254 18.63 -8.37 2.96
C TYR A 254 17.33 -7.75 3.46
N VAL A 255 16.16 -8.12 2.91
CA VAL A 255 14.89 -7.50 3.31
C VAL A 255 14.50 -7.84 4.75
N ILE A 256 14.81 -9.04 5.23
CA ILE A 256 14.57 -9.43 6.63
C ILE A 256 15.49 -8.63 7.56
N ASN A 257 16.77 -8.49 7.22
CA ASN A 257 17.75 -7.84 8.09
C ASN A 257 17.69 -6.30 8.06
N SER A 258 17.32 -5.71 6.92
CA SER A 258 17.24 -4.25 6.75
C SER A 258 15.84 -3.68 6.98
N GLY A 259 14.83 -4.56 6.93
CA GLY A 259 13.45 -4.24 7.25
C GLY A 259 13.13 -4.40 8.73
N HIS A 260 11.83 -4.46 9.03
CA HIS A 260 11.33 -4.72 10.37
C HIS A 260 10.21 -5.76 10.30
N LEU A 261 10.44 -6.92 10.93
CA LEU A 261 9.44 -7.98 11.06
C LEU A 261 8.78 -7.89 12.44
N PHE A 262 7.51 -7.52 12.49
CA PHE A 262 6.78 -7.38 13.74
C PHE A 262 6.56 -8.73 14.45
N THR A 263 6.98 -8.80 15.70
CA THR A 263 6.63 -9.86 16.65
C THR A 263 5.27 -9.61 17.30
N ASN A 264 4.65 -10.65 17.87
CA ASN A 264 3.38 -10.49 18.58
C ASN A 264 3.49 -9.53 19.79
N SER A 265 4.61 -9.52 20.51
CA SER A 265 4.83 -8.63 21.65
C SER A 265 4.95 -7.17 21.23
N GLU A 266 5.65 -6.90 20.12
CA GLU A 266 5.73 -5.55 19.53
C GLU A 266 4.36 -5.06 19.09
N LEU A 267 3.57 -5.91 18.43
CA LEU A 267 2.20 -5.59 18.01
C LEU A 267 1.31 -5.21 19.21
N GLN A 268 1.36 -5.97 20.31
CA GLN A 268 0.60 -5.62 21.52
C GLN A 268 1.09 -4.34 22.21
N THR A 269 2.40 -4.15 22.24
CA THR A 269 3.02 -2.92 22.78
C THR A 269 2.59 -1.72 21.96
N LEU A 270 2.69 -1.80 20.63
CA LEU A 270 2.29 -0.75 19.68
C LEU A 270 0.83 -0.36 19.90
N LYS A 271 -0.08 -1.34 19.95
CA LYS A 271 -1.51 -1.10 20.22
C LYS A 271 -1.75 -0.38 21.54
N THR A 272 -1.10 -0.83 22.62
CA THR A 272 -1.31 -0.27 23.97
C THR A 272 -0.71 1.13 24.10
N SER A 273 0.52 1.33 23.61
CA SER A 273 1.18 2.63 23.63
C SER A 273 0.44 3.67 22.79
N CYS A 274 -0.07 3.28 21.61
CA CYS A 274 -0.78 4.21 20.74
C CYS A 274 -2.10 4.70 21.31
N ARG A 275 -2.82 3.86 22.07
CA ARG A 275 -4.02 4.31 22.80
C ARG A 275 -3.72 5.48 23.73
N LYS A 276 -2.69 5.34 24.57
CA LYS A 276 -2.26 6.40 25.49
C LYS A 276 -1.88 7.69 24.74
N VAL A 277 -1.12 7.55 23.65
CA VAL A 277 -0.68 8.71 22.86
C VAL A 277 -1.88 9.43 22.20
N TYR A 278 -2.92 8.70 21.79
CA TYR A 278 -4.14 9.30 21.26
C TYR A 278 -4.96 10.01 22.33
N ASP A 279 -5.05 9.46 23.54
CA ASP A 279 -5.69 10.14 24.66
C ASP A 279 -4.94 11.43 25.02
N ASP A 280 -3.59 11.38 25.09
CA ASP A 280 -2.74 12.56 25.30
C ASP A 280 -2.95 13.62 24.20
N ALA A 281 -3.11 13.19 22.94
CA ALA A 281 -3.34 14.10 21.81
C ALA A 281 -4.69 14.83 21.90
N LEU A 282 -5.73 14.17 22.41
CA LEU A 282 -7.05 14.78 22.57
C LEU A 282 -7.07 15.91 23.61
N VAL A 283 -6.14 15.90 24.57
CA VAL A 283 -6.01 16.96 25.59
C VAL A 283 -5.77 18.33 24.94
N ILE A 284 -5.09 18.37 23.79
CA ILE A 284 -4.89 19.61 22.99
C ILE A 284 -6.23 20.32 22.78
N PHE A 285 -7.23 19.55 22.33
CA PHE A 285 -8.55 20.04 21.89
C PHE A 285 -9.61 20.09 22.99
N SER A 286 -9.19 20.05 24.27
CA SER A 286 -10.12 20.09 25.41
C SER A 286 -10.86 21.42 25.54
N LYS A 287 -10.19 22.53 25.23
CA LYS A 287 -10.71 23.91 25.17
C LYS A 287 -9.96 24.72 24.10
N GLU A 288 -10.51 25.83 23.62
CA GLU A 288 -9.75 26.75 22.76
C GLU A 288 -8.65 27.51 23.53
N GLU A 289 -8.97 28.03 24.71
CA GLU A 289 -8.01 28.74 25.56
C GLU A 289 -6.87 27.82 26.03
N GLY A 290 -5.63 28.27 25.87
CA GLY A 290 -4.42 27.53 26.20
C GLY A 290 -4.09 26.38 25.24
N ILE A 291 -4.76 26.29 24.08
CA ILE A 291 -4.49 25.26 23.07
C ILE A 291 -3.03 25.32 22.60
N SER A 292 -2.44 26.51 22.51
CA SER A 292 -1.04 26.66 22.10
C SER A 292 -0.09 25.99 23.09
N GLN A 293 -0.26 26.25 24.39
CA GLN A 293 0.58 25.64 25.42
C GLN A 293 0.47 24.11 25.38
N ARG A 294 -0.75 23.56 25.36
CA ARG A 294 -0.98 22.11 25.30
C ARG A 294 -0.42 21.49 24.02
N PHE A 295 -0.62 22.16 22.88
CA PHE A 295 -0.08 21.69 21.61
C PHE A 295 1.45 21.70 21.61
N VAL A 296 2.10 22.77 22.08
CA VAL A 296 3.56 22.85 22.15
C VAL A 296 4.14 21.77 23.07
N GLU A 297 3.51 21.52 24.21
CA GLU A 297 3.91 20.44 25.12
C GLU A 297 3.78 19.07 24.46
N PHE A 298 2.62 18.78 23.87
CA PHE A 298 2.39 17.53 23.13
C PHE A 298 3.38 17.39 21.97
N TYR A 299 3.61 18.45 21.20
CA TYR A 299 4.47 18.43 20.03
C TYR A 299 5.92 18.11 20.38
N ARG A 300 6.40 18.60 21.53
CA ARG A 300 7.76 18.33 22.03
C ARG A 300 7.90 16.91 22.57
N ASN A 301 6.89 16.41 23.29
CA ASN A 301 7.02 15.20 24.10
C ASN A 301 6.45 13.94 23.44
N HIS A 302 5.45 14.09 22.56
CA HIS A 302 4.63 12.98 22.07
C HIS A 302 4.49 12.90 20.55
N LEU A 303 4.81 13.95 19.79
CA LEU A 303 4.56 13.99 18.35
C LEU A 303 5.18 12.80 17.60
N ASP A 304 6.44 12.45 17.86
CA ASP A 304 7.10 11.35 17.14
C ASP A 304 6.41 10.00 17.38
N ARG A 305 5.90 9.79 18.60
CA ARG A 305 5.11 8.60 18.94
C ARG A 305 3.74 8.67 18.29
N PHE A 306 3.11 9.84 18.25
CA PHE A 306 1.84 10.05 17.57
C PHE A 306 1.97 9.75 16.08
N SER A 307 2.97 10.32 15.41
CA SER A 307 3.34 10.04 14.02
C SER A 307 3.53 8.55 13.74
N LEU A 308 4.22 7.84 14.63
CA LEU A 308 4.39 6.39 14.53
C LEU A 308 3.04 5.66 14.62
N CYS A 309 2.20 6.05 15.60
CA CYS A 309 0.89 5.47 15.80
C CYS A 309 -0.04 5.69 14.61
N ARG A 310 -0.05 6.91 14.04
CA ARG A 310 -0.84 7.25 12.85
C ARG A 310 -0.46 6.44 11.60
N LYS A 311 0.72 5.81 11.58
CA LYS A 311 1.13 4.92 10.48
C LYS A 311 0.60 3.49 10.59
N TYR A 312 0.27 3.01 11.79
CA TYR A 312 0.04 1.59 12.03
C TYR A 312 -1.20 1.25 12.87
N VAL A 313 -1.68 2.18 13.70
CA VAL A 313 -2.74 1.89 14.67
C VAL A 313 -3.90 2.82 14.45
N ARG A 314 -5.08 2.24 14.20
CA ARG A 314 -6.32 3.02 14.14
C ARG A 314 -6.62 3.66 15.49
N PRO A 315 -7.06 4.94 15.53
CA PRO A 315 -7.39 5.62 16.77
C PRO A 315 -8.80 5.21 17.21
N PHE A 316 -9.83 5.95 16.83
CA PHE A 316 -11.19 5.74 17.29
C PHE A 316 -12.07 5.14 16.20
N ASN A 317 -13.11 4.43 16.63
CA ASN A 317 -14.21 4.09 15.76
C ASN A 317 -15.07 5.34 15.53
N ILE A 318 -14.97 5.90 14.31
CA ILE A 318 -15.73 7.09 13.88
C ILE A 318 -17.24 6.99 14.12
N GLN A 319 -17.82 5.78 14.09
CA GLN A 319 -19.25 5.58 14.34
C GLN A 319 -19.63 5.78 15.81
N LYS A 320 -18.68 5.59 16.74
CA LYS A 320 -18.88 5.76 18.18
C LYS A 320 -18.39 7.12 18.67
N GLU A 321 -17.24 7.59 18.16
CA GLU A 321 -16.54 8.76 18.68
C GLU A 321 -16.16 9.74 17.56
N LYS A 322 -17.17 10.20 16.80
CA LYS A 322 -16.99 11.09 15.65
C LYS A 322 -16.17 12.35 15.96
N ASP A 323 -16.45 13.03 17.08
CA ASP A 323 -15.73 14.25 17.48
C ASP A 323 -14.23 14.01 17.73
N LYS A 324 -13.91 12.96 18.51
CA LYS A 324 -12.52 12.60 18.82
C LYS A 324 -11.76 12.18 17.57
N HIS A 325 -12.40 11.39 16.71
CA HIS A 325 -11.86 10.98 15.42
C HIS A 325 -11.42 12.21 14.61
N TRP A 326 -12.34 13.15 14.34
CA TRP A 326 -12.02 14.31 13.50
C TRP A 326 -10.96 15.23 14.10
N LYS A 327 -10.95 15.43 15.43
CA LYS A 327 -9.87 16.18 16.11
C LYS A 327 -8.49 15.58 15.83
N LEU A 328 -8.35 14.26 15.90
CA LEU A 328 -7.10 13.60 15.57
C LEU A 328 -6.77 13.66 14.08
N GLU A 329 -7.76 13.63 13.19
CA GLU A 329 -7.51 13.77 11.75
C GLU A 329 -7.00 15.16 11.39
N PHE A 330 -7.49 16.22 12.05
CA PHE A 330 -6.95 17.58 11.90
C PHE A 330 -5.52 17.70 12.44
N LEU A 331 -5.20 17.07 13.56
CA LEU A 331 -3.82 16.97 14.06
C LEU A 331 -2.91 16.19 13.09
N THR A 332 -3.44 15.13 12.49
CA THR A 332 -2.72 14.32 11.48
C THR A 332 -2.49 15.12 10.20
N ALA A 333 -3.45 15.96 9.78
CA ALA A 333 -3.27 16.86 8.65
C ALA A 333 -2.12 17.86 8.88
N PHE A 334 -2.02 18.42 10.09
CA PHE A 334 -0.89 19.28 10.48
C PHE A 334 0.44 18.53 10.34
N GLU A 335 0.52 17.31 10.88
CA GLU A 335 1.72 16.48 10.80
C GLU A 335 2.08 16.13 9.35
N ASN A 336 1.10 15.74 8.54
CA ASN A 336 1.27 15.44 7.11
C ASN A 336 1.78 16.67 6.33
N ALA A 337 1.31 17.87 6.65
CA ALA A 337 1.84 19.11 6.08
C ALA A 337 3.33 19.31 6.42
N VAL A 338 3.74 19.03 7.67
CA VAL A 338 5.15 19.07 8.07
C VAL A 338 5.97 18.00 7.34
N GLN A 339 5.48 16.76 7.27
CA GLN A 339 6.17 15.65 6.60
C GLN A 339 6.34 15.85 5.09
N THR A 340 5.39 16.53 4.45
CA THR A 340 5.46 16.90 3.02
C THR A 340 6.38 18.09 2.76
N GLY A 341 7.02 18.64 3.81
CA GLY A 341 8.04 19.67 3.69
C GLY A 341 7.50 21.09 3.73
N TYR A 342 6.44 21.30 4.50
CA TYR A 342 5.94 22.63 4.82
C TYR A 342 6.15 22.95 6.30
N TYR A 343 6.09 24.23 6.64
CA TYR A 343 6.09 24.71 8.01
C TYR A 343 5.00 25.76 8.16
N PHE A 344 4.42 25.89 9.34
CA PHE A 344 3.39 26.88 9.61
C PHE A 344 4.04 28.15 10.20
N ASP A 345 3.89 29.28 9.49
CA ASP A 345 4.34 30.58 9.97
C ASP A 345 3.23 31.25 10.79
N CYS A 346 3.43 31.37 12.10
CA CYS A 346 2.42 31.94 12.99
C CYS A 346 2.22 33.45 12.84
N ARG A 347 3.20 34.20 12.30
CA ARG A 347 3.02 35.63 12.05
C ARG A 347 2.10 35.86 10.85
N LEU A 348 2.32 35.08 9.79
CA LEU A 348 1.55 35.16 8.55
C LEU A 348 0.28 34.29 8.56
N LYS A 349 0.15 33.40 9.54
CA LYS A 349 -0.96 32.42 9.69
C LYS A 349 -1.15 31.57 8.44
N THR A 350 -0.04 31.18 7.82
CA THR A 350 -0.04 30.42 6.57
C THR A 350 1.02 29.33 6.58
N TRP A 351 0.80 28.32 5.74
CA TRP A 351 1.77 27.27 5.48
C TRP A 351 2.73 27.71 4.38
N VAL A 352 4.03 27.52 4.63
CA VAL A 352 5.12 27.92 3.74
C VAL A 352 5.98 26.71 3.42
N ARG A 353 6.48 26.63 2.19
CA ARG A 353 7.37 25.54 1.77
C ARG A 353 8.70 25.63 2.54
N ASN A 354 9.11 24.52 3.13
CA ASN A 354 10.36 24.39 3.85
C ASN A 354 11.45 23.89 2.90
N VAL A 355 12.38 24.76 2.54
CA VAL A 355 13.51 24.40 1.69
C VAL A 355 14.49 23.50 2.46
N ARG A 356 15.18 22.62 1.73
CA ARG A 356 16.23 21.77 2.31
C ARG A 356 17.60 22.43 2.16
N ASP A 357 18.44 22.31 3.17
CA ASP A 357 19.85 22.71 3.14
C ASP A 357 20.68 21.74 2.27
N SER A 358 21.97 22.04 2.08
CA SER A 358 22.90 21.19 1.33
C SER A 358 23.10 19.80 1.93
N LYS A 359 22.65 19.56 3.17
CA LYS A 359 22.66 18.26 3.85
C LYS A 359 21.30 17.55 3.78
N GLY A 360 20.37 18.08 2.99
CA GLY A 360 19.02 17.53 2.81
C GLY A 360 18.09 17.74 4.00
N ARG A 361 18.48 18.53 5.02
CA ARG A 361 17.65 18.81 6.19
C ARG A 361 16.79 20.05 5.93
N PHE A 362 15.59 20.08 6.48
CA PHE A 362 14.77 21.28 6.41
C PHE A 362 15.44 22.46 7.12
N VAL A 363 15.46 23.62 6.47
CA VAL A 363 16.09 24.85 7.00
C VAL A 363 15.34 25.35 8.24
N VAL A 364 14.01 25.22 8.23
CA VAL A 364 13.16 25.68 9.33
C VAL A 364 12.77 24.52 10.24
N ASP A 365 13.03 24.69 11.54
CA ASP A 365 12.59 23.74 12.57
C ASP A 365 11.20 24.12 13.08
N GLN A 366 10.17 23.38 12.65
CA GLN A 366 8.79 23.59 13.09
C GLN A 366 8.65 23.52 14.62
N ARG A 367 9.42 22.66 15.32
CA ARG A 367 9.34 22.52 16.79
C ARG A 367 9.67 23.83 17.51
N LYS A 368 10.59 24.61 16.95
CA LYS A 368 10.98 25.91 17.50
C LYS A 368 9.95 26.97 17.18
N LEU A 369 9.46 27.00 15.93
CA LEU A 369 8.49 28.01 15.50
C LEU A 369 7.17 27.95 16.28
N ILE A 370 6.62 26.74 16.50
CA ILE A 370 5.34 26.61 17.21
C ILE A 370 5.38 27.17 18.63
N GLY A 371 6.56 27.22 19.26
CA GLY A 371 6.71 27.73 20.62
C GLY A 371 6.38 29.22 20.77
N GLY A 372 6.37 29.98 19.67
CA GLY A 372 6.02 31.40 19.66
C GLY A 372 4.58 31.71 19.23
N CYS A 373 3.76 30.70 18.98
CA CYS A 373 2.42 30.87 18.45
C CYS A 373 1.40 31.08 19.57
N ARG A 374 0.38 31.90 19.32
CA ARG A 374 -0.77 32.10 20.21
C ARG A 374 -1.86 31.09 19.86
N ASP A 375 -2.84 30.96 20.76
CA ASP A 375 -3.96 30.02 20.63
C ASP A 375 -4.67 30.14 19.28
N ARG A 376 -5.00 31.36 18.85
CA ARG A 376 -5.67 31.61 17.56
C ARG A 376 -4.86 31.13 16.36
N GLU A 377 -3.53 31.20 16.42
CA GLU A 377 -2.66 30.76 15.32
C GLU A 377 -2.56 29.25 15.26
N ILE A 378 -2.42 28.59 16.41
CA ILE A 378 -2.42 27.13 16.50
C ILE A 378 -3.77 26.57 16.06
N ALA A 379 -4.88 27.13 16.57
CA ALA A 379 -6.23 26.72 16.18
C ALA A 379 -6.47 26.84 14.66
N ALA A 380 -6.01 27.94 14.04
CA ALA A 380 -6.14 28.15 12.60
C ALA A 380 -5.23 27.23 11.76
N SER A 381 -4.10 26.77 12.31
CA SER A 381 -3.13 25.95 11.58
C SER A 381 -3.67 24.59 11.15
N PHE A 382 -4.54 23.99 11.97
CA PHE A 382 -5.11 22.65 11.72
C PHE A 382 -6.00 22.59 10.46
N PRO A 383 -7.07 23.40 10.31
CA PRO A 383 -7.86 23.41 9.08
C PRO A 383 -7.06 23.97 7.89
N ALA A 384 -6.13 24.91 8.12
CA ALA A 384 -5.25 25.41 7.07
C ALA A 384 -4.35 24.31 6.50
N ALA A 385 -3.98 23.30 7.29
CA ALA A 385 -3.18 22.15 6.82
C ALA A 385 -3.94 21.31 5.79
N VAL A 386 -5.24 21.10 5.99
CA VAL A 386 -6.10 20.41 5.01
C VAL A 386 -6.16 21.19 3.70
N THR A 387 -6.29 22.53 3.78
CA THR A 387 -6.30 23.41 2.61
C THR A 387 -4.97 23.36 1.85
N LEU A 388 -3.85 23.32 2.58
CA LEU A 388 -2.53 23.15 2.00
C LEU A 388 -2.39 21.81 1.27
N LEU A 389 -2.76 20.70 1.90
CA LEU A 389 -2.66 19.37 1.30
C LEU A 389 -3.53 19.24 0.05
N SER A 390 -4.68 19.93 0.02
CA SER A 390 -5.53 20.05 -1.18
C SER A 390 -4.83 20.82 -2.30
N SER A 391 -4.18 21.93 -1.97
CA SER A 391 -3.37 22.70 -2.94
C SER A 391 -2.20 21.86 -3.48
N ALA A 392 -1.53 21.09 -2.61
CA ALA A 392 -0.45 20.19 -3.00
C ALA A 392 -0.94 19.13 -3.99
N ALA A 393 -2.08 18.48 -3.71
CA ALA A 393 -2.71 17.50 -4.59
C ALA A 393 -3.02 18.07 -5.98
N ASN A 394 -3.64 19.25 -6.02
CA ASN A 394 -4.00 19.94 -7.26
C ASN A 394 -2.77 20.35 -8.09
N SER A 395 -1.64 20.65 -7.42
CA SER A 395 -0.37 20.96 -8.09
C SER A 395 0.43 19.72 -8.56
N GLY A 396 -0.04 18.51 -8.25
CA GLY A 396 0.71 17.27 -8.53
C GLY A 396 1.95 17.06 -7.65
N ALA A 397 2.12 17.86 -6.60
CA ALA A 397 3.15 17.65 -5.58
C ALA A 397 2.79 16.44 -4.69
N PRO A 398 3.75 15.78 -4.01
CA PRO A 398 3.44 14.75 -3.02
C PRO A 398 2.50 15.26 -1.93
N TYR A 399 1.49 14.46 -1.59
CA TYR A 399 0.41 14.87 -0.69
C TYR A 399 -0.15 13.65 0.06
N TYR A 400 -1.01 13.93 1.03
CA TYR A 400 -1.83 12.92 1.69
C TYR A 400 -3.30 13.18 1.35
N ARG A 401 -4.05 12.11 1.13
CA ARG A 401 -5.51 12.16 0.97
C ARG A 401 -6.19 11.29 2.02
N TYR A 402 -7.28 11.78 2.56
CA TYR A 402 -8.12 11.05 3.49
C TYR A 402 -9.12 10.18 2.73
N ILE A 403 -9.16 8.89 3.05
CA ILE A 403 -10.13 7.96 2.48
C ILE A 403 -11.11 7.57 3.57
N GLU A 404 -12.38 7.93 3.44
CA GLU A 404 -13.46 7.39 4.27
C GLU A 404 -13.84 5.99 3.78
N TYR A 405 -14.17 5.91 2.49
CA TYR A 405 -14.62 4.71 1.80
C TYR A 405 -13.89 4.58 0.47
N ASP A 406 -13.33 3.42 0.20
CA ASP A 406 -12.87 3.02 -1.13
C ASP A 406 -14.10 2.66 -1.97
N SER A 407 -14.72 3.65 -2.61
CA SER A 407 -16.00 3.52 -3.32
C SER A 407 -15.84 3.68 -4.84
N GLY A 408 -16.72 3.01 -5.59
CA GLY A 408 -16.72 3.01 -7.05
C GLY A 408 -16.78 1.61 -7.67
N ALA A 409 -17.06 1.54 -8.97
CA ALA A 409 -17.25 0.27 -9.69
C ALA A 409 -16.03 -0.67 -9.63
N ASP A 410 -14.81 -0.11 -9.60
CA ASP A 410 -13.57 -0.88 -9.55
C ASP A 410 -12.94 -0.93 -8.13
N THR A 411 -13.76 -0.81 -7.09
CA THR A 411 -13.30 -0.80 -5.68
C THR A 411 -13.94 -1.92 -4.89
N PHE A 412 -13.47 -2.13 -3.65
CA PHE A 412 -14.04 -3.14 -2.76
C PHE A 412 -15.07 -2.58 -1.76
N ASN A 413 -15.46 -1.31 -1.90
CA ASN A 413 -16.42 -0.64 -1.00
C ASN A 413 -16.02 -0.75 0.48
N GLN A 414 -14.71 -0.67 0.76
CA GLN A 414 -14.15 -0.86 2.09
C GLN A 414 -14.06 0.47 2.85
N LYS A 415 -14.42 0.43 4.13
CA LYS A 415 -14.23 1.53 5.09
C LYS A 415 -12.76 1.59 5.51
N ILE A 416 -12.10 2.71 5.22
CA ILE A 416 -10.67 2.94 5.48
C ILE A 416 -10.48 3.90 6.66
N TYR A 417 -11.10 5.09 6.58
CA TYR A 417 -10.99 6.19 7.56
C TYR A 417 -9.54 6.56 7.93
N ASN A 418 -8.68 6.73 6.92
CA ASN A 418 -7.28 7.06 7.14
C ASN A 418 -6.70 7.99 6.07
N TRP A 419 -5.64 8.72 6.42
CA TRP A 419 -4.79 9.44 5.48
C TRP A 419 -3.83 8.48 4.78
N VAL A 420 -3.89 8.42 3.46
CA VAL A 420 -2.95 7.67 2.64
C VAL A 420 -2.03 8.61 1.88
N TRP A 421 -0.77 8.22 1.75
CA TRP A 421 0.23 8.97 1.02
C TRP A 421 0.12 8.77 -0.49
N SER A 422 0.28 9.85 -1.25
CA SER A 422 0.37 9.85 -2.71
C SER A 422 1.63 10.58 -3.16
N ASN A 423 2.32 10.00 -4.15
CA ASN A 423 3.52 10.59 -4.73
C ASN A 423 3.22 11.77 -5.70
N GLY A 424 1.95 12.00 -6.03
CA GLY A 424 1.53 13.01 -7.02
C GLY A 424 1.82 12.66 -8.48
N LYS A 425 2.48 11.52 -8.74
CA LYS A 425 2.92 11.11 -10.08
C LYS A 425 1.80 10.39 -10.82
N LYS A 426 1.74 10.63 -12.14
CA LYS A 426 0.72 10.07 -13.03
C LYS A 426 1.36 9.29 -14.17
N GLN A 427 0.63 8.30 -14.68
CA GLN A 427 0.96 7.67 -15.95
C GLN A 427 0.70 8.64 -17.09
N SER A 428 1.39 8.45 -18.22
CA SER A 428 1.28 9.38 -19.37
C SER A 428 -0.12 9.45 -20.00
N CYS A 429 -0.90 8.39 -19.83
CA CYS A 429 -2.25 8.25 -20.34
C CYS A 429 -3.34 8.64 -19.34
N ALA A 430 -2.96 9.03 -18.11
CA ALA A 430 -3.94 9.46 -17.13
C ALA A 430 -4.54 10.81 -17.58
N PRO A 431 -5.87 10.97 -17.52
CA PRO A 431 -6.49 12.24 -17.86
C PRO A 431 -5.98 13.37 -16.94
N ASP A 432 -6.07 14.60 -17.42
CA ASP A 432 -5.90 15.76 -16.56
C ASP A 432 -6.87 15.65 -15.39
N LYS A 433 -6.35 15.91 -14.18
CA LYS A 433 -7.08 15.57 -12.97
C LYS A 433 -8.10 16.67 -12.70
N GLU A 434 -9.35 16.27 -12.53
CA GLU A 434 -10.31 17.12 -11.82
C GLU A 434 -9.79 17.43 -10.41
N VAL A 435 -10.26 18.52 -9.82
CA VAL A 435 -9.89 18.92 -8.46
C VAL A 435 -10.16 17.76 -7.51
N GLU A 436 -9.10 17.24 -6.89
CA GLU A 436 -9.22 16.06 -6.03
C GLU A 436 -9.71 16.47 -4.65
N THR A 437 -10.85 15.94 -4.24
CA THR A 437 -11.28 15.99 -2.85
C THR A 437 -10.37 15.10 -2.01
N ILE A 438 -9.46 15.73 -1.26
CA ILE A 438 -8.54 15.00 -0.36
C ILE A 438 -9.07 14.88 1.07
N PHE A 439 -10.16 15.58 1.41
CA PHE A 439 -10.76 15.58 2.74
C PHE A 439 -12.25 15.93 2.65
N PRO A 440 -13.13 15.41 3.52
CA PRO A 440 -14.56 15.67 3.45
C PRO A 440 -14.90 17.15 3.66
N TYR A 441 -15.75 17.72 2.79
CA TYR A 441 -16.12 19.14 2.81
C TYR A 441 -17.07 19.52 3.95
N ASP A 442 -17.82 18.55 4.49
CA ASP A 442 -18.82 18.73 5.54
C ASP A 442 -18.21 18.66 6.96
N VAL A 443 -16.91 18.35 7.07
CA VAL A 443 -16.21 18.23 8.35
C VAL A 443 -15.53 19.55 8.71
N ARG A 444 -15.84 20.06 9.91
CA ARG A 444 -15.20 21.25 10.48
C ARG A 444 -14.59 20.93 11.83
N LEU A 445 -13.44 21.55 12.13
CA LEU A 445 -12.86 21.48 13.46
C LEU A 445 -13.70 22.35 14.41
N ASN A 446 -14.34 21.72 15.37
CA ASN A 446 -15.10 22.40 16.41
C ASN A 446 -14.28 22.42 17.70
N LEU A 447 -13.77 23.60 18.07
CA LEU A 447 -13.21 23.86 19.39
C LEU A 447 -14.35 24.36 20.27
N LYS A 448 -14.44 23.82 21.49
CA LYS A 448 -15.44 24.24 22.49
C LYS A 448 -14.87 25.32 23.40
#